data_AF-A0A2V7GX19-F1
#
_entry.id   AF-A0A2V7GX19-F1
#
_cell.length_a   1.000
_cell.length_b   1.000
_cell.length_c   1.000
_cell.angle_alpha   90.00
_cell.angle_beta   90.00
_cell.angle_gamma   90.00
#
_symmetry.space_group_name_H-M   'P 1'
#
loop_
_entity.id
_entity.type
_entity.pdbx_description
1 polymer ?
#
loop_
_entity_poly.entity_id
_entity_poly.type
_entity_poly.pdbx_seq_one_letter_code
_entity_poly.pdbx_strand_id
1 'polypeptide(L)'
;MRVQITVTDDEGKTFEGEVDLPPAGTRRGGARRARNMPATPAAVADAKVDFKLPLRAFLKKHATGGGPQKFAVLLAHMTGGKTGVQVTREAIEAAWTRNKGVLGVDYHTMYGTRSTGEGWSDSPKRGTFVLLPDWREALK
;
A
#
# COMPACT_ATOMS: atom_id res chain seq x y z
N MET A 1 -12.75 5.12 -23.26
CA MET A 1 -13.67 4.03 -23.68
C MET A 1 -13.55 2.93 -22.65
N ARG A 2 -14.65 2.30 -22.24
CA ARG A 2 -14.64 1.23 -21.23
C ARG A 2 -14.77 -0.11 -21.91
N VAL A 3 -13.90 -1.05 -21.54
CA VAL A 3 -13.94 -2.42 -22.05
C VAL A 3 -13.99 -3.36 -20.86
N GLN A 4 -14.98 -4.25 -20.88
CA GLN A 4 -15.03 -5.39 -19.97
C GLN A 4 -14.32 -6.56 -20.63
N ILE A 5 -13.37 -7.14 -19.91
CA ILE A 5 -12.61 -8.29 -20.36
C ILE A 5 -12.89 -9.43 -19.40
N THR A 6 -13.32 -10.55 -19.98
CA THR A 6 -13.59 -11.79 -19.27
C THR A 6 -12.57 -12.83 -19.76
N VAL A 7 -11.72 -13.31 -18.86
CA VAL A 7 -10.72 -14.35 -19.15
C VAL A 7 -11.04 -15.55 -18.28
N THR A 8 -11.26 -16.70 -18.90
CA THR A 8 -11.47 -17.97 -18.21
C THR A 8 -10.21 -18.81 -18.33
N ASP A 9 -9.74 -19.34 -17.21
CA ASP A 9 -8.60 -20.26 -17.17
C ASP A 9 -9.04 -21.72 -17.43
N ASP A 10 -8.06 -22.60 -17.59
CA ASP A 10 -8.26 -24.02 -17.90
C ASP A 10 -8.90 -24.81 -16.74
N GLU A 11 -8.95 -24.23 -15.54
CA GLU A 11 -9.66 -24.79 -14.37
C GLU A 11 -11.12 -24.31 -14.32
N GLY A 12 -11.59 -23.60 -15.36
CA GLY A 12 -12.96 -23.12 -15.49
C GLY A 12 -13.27 -21.90 -14.63
N LYS A 13 -12.24 -21.22 -14.11
CA LYS A 13 -12.40 -20.04 -13.28
C LYS A 13 -12.32 -18.79 -14.13
N THR A 14 -13.39 -18.00 -14.07
CA THR A 14 -13.55 -16.79 -14.86
C THR A 14 -13.13 -15.56 -14.06
N PHE A 15 -12.31 -14.72 -14.66
CA PHE A 15 -11.87 -13.45 -14.13
C PHE A 15 -12.42 -12.32 -14.98
N GLU A 16 -13.08 -11.37 -14.33
CA GLU A 16 -13.65 -10.19 -14.97
C GLU A 16 -12.89 -8.95 -14.51
N GLY A 17 -12.48 -8.14 -15.48
CA GLY A 17 -11.83 -6.87 -15.24
C GLY A 17 -12.42 -5.79 -16.14
N GLU A 18 -12.66 -4.61 -15.57
CA GLU A 18 -13.03 -3.41 -16.32
C GLU A 18 -11.78 -2.54 -16.47
N VAL A 19 -11.44 -2.19 -17.71
CA VAL A 19 -10.31 -1.30 -18.00
C VAL A 19 -10.78 -0.07 -18.76
N ASP A 20 -10.44 1.11 -18.24
CA ASP A 20 -10.64 2.39 -18.92
C ASP A 20 -9.48 2.61 -19.90
N LEU A 21 -9.76 2.55 -21.21
CA LEU A 21 -8.77 2.83 -22.25
C LEU A 21 -8.77 4.33 -22.59
N PRO A 22 -7.63 5.03 -22.41
CA PRO A 22 -7.49 6.41 -22.88
C PRO A 22 -7.30 6.45 -24.41
N PRO A 23 -7.81 7.49 -25.09
CA PRO A 23 -7.71 7.61 -26.54
C PRO A 23 -6.26 7.85 -27.00
N ALA A 24 -5.87 7.19 -28.09
CA ALA A 24 -4.54 7.33 -28.69
C ALA A 24 -4.44 8.65 -29.49
N GLY A 25 -3.76 9.64 -28.89
CA GLY A 25 -3.18 10.79 -29.60
C GLY A 25 -4.05 12.05 -29.68
N THR A 26 -3.65 13.12 -28.97
CA THR A 26 -3.24 14.44 -29.49
C THR A 26 -3.01 15.43 -28.35
N ARG A 27 -2.06 16.35 -28.55
CA ARG A 27 -1.49 17.26 -27.55
C ARG A 27 -2.30 18.55 -27.42
N ARG A 28 -2.34 19.14 -26.21
CA ARG A 28 -1.92 20.52 -25.83
C ARG A 28 -2.81 21.17 -24.76
N GLY A 29 -2.16 21.79 -23.78
CA GLY A 29 -2.67 22.98 -23.08
C GLY A 29 -2.99 22.77 -21.61
N GLY A 30 -2.00 22.97 -20.74
CA GLY A 30 -2.22 23.03 -19.30
C GLY A 30 -0.96 22.69 -18.52
N ALA A 31 -0.04 23.65 -18.42
CA ALA A 31 1.14 23.55 -17.57
C ALA A 31 0.71 23.46 -16.09
N ARG A 32 0.43 22.24 -15.62
CA ARG A 32 0.62 21.88 -14.21
C ARG A 32 1.90 21.11 -14.15
N ARG A 33 2.87 21.68 -13.42
CA ARG A 33 4.17 21.09 -13.08
C ARG A 33 4.05 19.58 -13.03
N ALA A 34 4.72 18.94 -13.98
CA ALA A 34 5.03 17.55 -13.92
C ALA A 34 5.58 17.28 -12.52
N ARG A 35 4.80 16.59 -11.69
CA ARG A 35 5.41 15.78 -10.64
C ARG A 35 6.20 14.76 -11.42
N ASN A 36 7.52 14.93 -11.44
CA ASN A 36 8.45 13.84 -11.64
C ASN A 36 7.89 12.66 -10.86
N MET A 37 7.29 11.70 -11.56
CA MET A 37 7.28 10.34 -11.08
C MET A 37 8.74 9.91 -11.15
N PRO A 38 9.42 9.65 -10.02
CA PRO A 38 10.59 8.79 -10.09
C PRO A 38 10.12 7.46 -10.69
N ALA A 39 11.01 6.93 -11.51
CA ALA A 39 10.82 5.73 -12.29
C ALA A 39 10.33 4.55 -11.44
N THR A 40 9.69 3.62 -12.14
CA THR A 40 9.63 2.19 -11.88
C THR A 40 10.49 1.78 -10.68
N PRO A 41 9.90 1.30 -9.58
CA PRO A 41 10.73 0.85 -8.50
C PRO A 41 11.47 -0.40 -8.93
N ALA A 42 12.79 -0.28 -8.90
CA ALA A 42 13.70 -1.40 -8.97
C ALA A 42 13.26 -2.43 -7.91
N ALA A 43 13.19 -3.69 -8.33
CA ALA A 43 12.90 -4.81 -7.45
C ALA A 43 13.87 -4.82 -6.27
N VAL A 44 13.44 -4.27 -5.14
CA VAL A 44 14.15 -4.36 -3.86
C VAL A 44 13.98 -5.79 -3.34
N ALA A 45 15.14 -6.41 -3.14
CA ALA A 45 15.41 -7.80 -2.79
C ALA A 45 14.33 -8.52 -1.96
N ASP A 46 14.12 -9.80 -2.29
CA ASP A 46 13.31 -10.80 -1.61
C ASP A 46 13.67 -10.97 -0.12
N ALA A 47 13.26 -10.02 0.71
CA ALA A 47 12.98 -10.32 2.11
C ALA A 47 11.71 -11.17 2.12
N LYS A 48 11.85 -12.47 2.39
CA LYS A 48 10.73 -13.40 2.57
C LYS A 48 9.94 -12.97 3.81
N VAL A 49 8.99 -12.06 3.63
CA VAL A 49 8.16 -11.54 4.71
C VAL A 49 7.10 -12.57 5.07
N ASP A 50 7.19 -13.12 6.28
CA ASP A 50 6.25 -14.13 6.76
C ASP A 50 4.97 -13.49 7.34
N PHE A 51 3.99 -13.24 6.47
CA PHE A 51 2.67 -12.74 6.90
C PHE A 51 1.82 -13.76 7.68
N LYS A 52 2.25 -15.03 7.74
CA LYS A 52 1.62 -16.08 8.56
C LYS A 52 1.83 -15.87 10.06
N LEU A 53 2.75 -14.99 10.44
CA LEU A 53 2.98 -14.62 11.84
C LEU A 53 1.79 -13.82 12.39
N PRO A 54 1.44 -14.00 13.67
CA PRO A 54 0.45 -13.15 14.32
C PRO A 54 0.94 -11.70 14.31
N LEU A 55 0.01 -10.75 14.09
CA LEU A 55 0.30 -9.33 13.89
C LEU A 55 1.29 -8.76 14.94
N ARG A 56 1.11 -9.14 16.20
CA ARG A 56 1.97 -8.71 17.31
C ARG A 56 3.43 -9.17 17.14
N ALA A 57 3.65 -10.42 16.72
CA ALA A 57 4.98 -10.97 16.48
C ALA A 57 5.61 -10.38 15.21
N PHE A 58 4.79 -10.16 14.18
CA PHE A 58 5.20 -9.50 12.95
C PHE A 58 5.72 -8.08 13.20
N LEU A 59 4.94 -7.26 13.92
CA LEU A 59 5.33 -5.91 14.28
C LEU A 59 6.58 -5.91 15.16
N LYS A 60 6.74 -6.85 16.08
CA LYS A 60 7.94 -6.93 16.91
C LYS A 60 9.21 -7.20 16.09
N LYS A 61 9.11 -7.99 15.02
CA LYS A 61 10.24 -8.32 14.14
C LYS A 61 10.57 -7.22 13.14
N HIS A 62 9.55 -6.60 12.55
CA HIS A 62 9.72 -5.72 11.39
C HIS A 62 9.46 -4.24 11.67
N ALA A 63 8.77 -3.90 12.76
CA ALA A 63 8.38 -2.53 13.10
C ALA A 63 9.39 -1.86 14.06
N THR A 64 10.68 -2.00 13.76
CA THR A 64 11.81 -1.42 14.50
C THR A 64 12.04 0.07 14.21
N GLY A 65 11.32 0.61 13.23
CA GLY A 65 11.43 1.98 12.75
C GLY A 65 10.64 3.05 13.49
N GLY A 66 10.57 4.24 12.88
CA GLY A 66 9.74 5.36 13.33
C GLY A 66 8.24 5.12 13.11
N GLY A 67 7.39 6.02 13.63
CA GLY A 67 5.93 5.92 13.48
C GLY A 67 5.43 5.68 12.04
N PRO A 68 5.94 6.40 11.00
CA PRO A 68 5.57 6.15 9.61
C PRO A 68 5.98 4.78 9.08
N GLN A 69 7.14 4.26 9.49
CA GLN A 69 7.60 2.91 9.11
C GLN A 69 6.71 1.85 9.75
N LYS A 70 6.43 1.99 11.05
CA LYS A 70 5.49 1.14 11.79
C LYS A 70 4.10 1.14 11.15
N PHE A 71 3.68 2.26 10.58
CA PHE A 71 2.41 2.38 9.85
C PHE A 71 2.42 1.58 8.56
N ALA A 72 3.46 1.72 7.72
CA ALA A 72 3.60 0.93 6.51
C ALA A 72 3.66 -0.58 6.79
N VAL A 73 4.40 -0.99 7.83
CA VAL A 73 4.51 -2.40 8.24
C VAL A 73 3.18 -2.95 8.75
N LEU A 74 2.42 -2.17 9.54
CA LEU A 74 1.08 -2.54 9.98
C LEU A 74 0.13 -2.70 8.79
N LEU A 75 0.13 -1.74 7.86
CA LEU A 75 -0.68 -1.77 6.65
C LEU A 75 -0.33 -2.99 5.79
N ALA A 76 0.96 -3.32 5.69
CA ALA A 76 1.43 -4.50 4.98
C ALA A 76 0.93 -5.80 5.61
N HIS A 77 0.93 -5.92 6.94
CA HIS A 77 0.38 -7.11 7.61
C HIS A 77 -1.13 -7.24 7.39
N MET A 78 -1.87 -6.14 7.52
CA MET A 78 -3.32 -6.12 7.31
C MET A 78 -3.74 -6.49 5.88
N THR A 79 -2.90 -6.15 4.89
CA THR A 79 -3.13 -6.48 3.47
C THR A 79 -2.45 -7.78 3.05
N GLY A 80 -1.70 -8.43 3.94
CA GLY A 80 -0.88 -9.60 3.61
C GLY A 80 0.19 -9.33 2.56
N GLY A 81 0.69 -8.08 2.49
CA GLY A 81 1.65 -7.62 1.50
C GLY A 81 1.07 -7.38 0.11
N LYS A 82 -0.25 -7.45 -0.05
CA LYS A 82 -0.92 -7.22 -1.34
C LYS A 82 -1.08 -5.72 -1.58
N THR A 83 -0.50 -5.24 -2.67
CA THR A 83 -0.73 -3.88 -3.17
C THR A 83 -2.15 -3.74 -3.72
N GLY A 84 -2.73 -2.55 -3.66
CA GLY A 84 -4.09 -2.28 -4.18
C GLY A 84 -5.24 -2.59 -3.20
N VAL A 85 -4.97 -3.23 -2.06
CA VAL A 85 -5.99 -3.47 -1.03
C VAL A 85 -6.23 -2.19 -0.23
N GLN A 86 -7.48 -1.73 -0.24
CA GLN A 86 -7.89 -0.54 0.51
C GLN A 86 -8.17 -0.90 1.97
N VAL A 87 -7.51 -0.19 2.87
CA VAL A 87 -7.73 -0.31 4.32
C VAL A 87 -8.16 1.04 4.85
N THR A 88 -9.25 1.07 5.62
CA THR A 88 -9.73 2.32 6.24
C THR A 88 -8.80 2.76 7.36
N ARG A 89 -8.69 4.08 7.54
CA ARG A 89 -7.93 4.67 8.64
C ARG A 89 -8.38 4.14 9.99
N GLU A 90 -9.68 3.96 10.18
CA GLU A 90 -10.26 3.44 11.42
C GLU A 90 -9.79 2.02 11.72
N ALA A 91 -9.70 1.16 10.70
CA ALA A 91 -9.19 -0.20 10.86
C ALA A 91 -7.70 -0.18 11.25
N ILE A 92 -6.91 0.72 10.66
CA ILE A 92 -5.48 0.88 10.99
C ILE A 92 -5.33 1.40 12.41
N GLU A 93 -6.10 2.41 12.80
CA GLU A 93 -6.08 3.00 14.14
C GLU A 93 -6.50 2.00 15.22
N ALA A 94 -7.52 1.18 14.95
CA ALA A 94 -7.93 0.10 15.82
C ALA A 94 -6.84 -0.98 15.96
N ALA A 95 -6.23 -1.38 14.85
CA ALA A 95 -5.14 -2.35 14.86
C ALA A 95 -3.89 -1.81 15.56
N TRP A 96 -3.57 -0.52 15.39
CA TRP A 96 -2.48 0.16 16.07
C TRP A 96 -2.71 0.19 17.57
N THR A 97 -3.88 0.64 18.01
CA THR A 97 -4.22 0.76 19.44
C THR A 97 -4.15 -0.59 20.14
N ARG A 98 -4.66 -1.66 19.51
CA ARG A 98 -4.54 -3.05 20.01
C ARG A 98 -3.09 -3.52 20.15
N ASN A 99 -2.18 -2.98 19.32
CA ASN A 99 -0.77 -3.33 19.31
C ASN A 99 0.15 -2.21 19.85
N LYS A 100 -0.42 -1.21 20.54
CA LYS A 100 0.33 -0.07 21.09
C LYS A 100 1.49 -0.53 21.98
N GLY A 101 1.29 -1.61 22.74
CA GLY A 101 2.34 -2.18 23.59
C GLY A 101 3.56 -2.72 22.84
N VAL A 102 3.44 -3.04 21.55
CA VAL A 102 4.57 -3.42 20.68
C VAL A 102 5.12 -2.24 19.91
N LEU A 103 4.24 -1.35 19.44
CA LEU A 103 4.63 -0.18 18.67
C LEU A 103 5.30 0.88 19.55
N GLY A 104 5.02 0.89 20.86
CA GLY A 104 5.65 1.76 21.86
C GLY A 104 5.28 3.24 21.71
N VAL A 105 4.42 3.60 20.76
CA VAL A 105 4.01 4.96 20.45
C VAL A 105 2.52 5.02 20.17
N ASP A 106 1.91 6.14 20.51
CA ASP A 106 0.51 6.43 20.16
C ASP A 106 0.34 6.65 18.66
N TYR A 107 -0.84 6.27 18.17
CA TYR A 107 -1.20 6.49 16.77
C TYR A 107 -1.30 7.99 16.48
N HIS A 108 -0.64 8.44 15.41
CA HIS A 108 -0.76 9.80 14.92
C HIS A 108 -1.14 9.78 13.45
N THR A 109 -2.10 10.60 13.08
CA THR A 109 -2.55 10.83 11.70
C THR A 109 -1.43 11.18 10.72
N MET A 110 -0.38 11.86 11.19
CA MET A 110 0.78 12.24 10.39
C MET A 110 1.57 11.03 9.91
N TYR A 111 1.47 9.86 10.57
CA TYR A 111 2.18 8.65 10.13
C TYR A 111 1.68 8.18 8.76
N GLY A 112 0.37 8.26 8.50
CA GLY A 112 -0.18 7.97 7.18
C GLY A 112 0.32 8.96 6.12
N THR A 113 0.27 10.26 6.42
CA THR A 113 0.76 11.30 5.49
C THR A 113 2.25 11.15 5.19
N ARG A 114 3.07 10.85 6.20
CA ARG A 114 4.52 10.62 6.02
C ARG A 114 4.79 9.32 5.28
N SER A 115 4.08 8.24 5.60
CA SER A 115 4.15 6.98 4.85
C SER A 115 3.82 7.18 3.36
N THR A 116 2.87 8.07 3.04
CA THR A 116 2.61 8.49 1.66
C THR A 116 3.70 9.37 1.06
N GLY A 117 4.30 10.27 1.85
CA GLY A 117 5.44 11.07 1.41
C GLY A 117 6.67 10.23 1.06
N GLU A 118 6.90 9.13 1.79
CA GLU A 118 8.00 8.18 1.57
C GLU A 118 7.70 7.15 0.47
N GLY A 119 6.49 7.13 -0.11
CA GLY A 119 6.13 6.18 -1.18
C GLY A 119 5.76 4.78 -0.70
N TRP A 120 5.57 4.54 0.59
CA TRP A 120 5.18 3.21 1.11
C TRP A 120 3.68 2.94 1.06
N SER A 121 2.86 4.00 1.07
CA SER A 121 1.41 3.88 1.01
C SER A 121 0.77 4.99 0.19
N ASP A 122 -0.30 4.70 -0.54
CA ASP A 122 -1.11 5.73 -1.20
C ASP A 122 -2.45 5.92 -0.47
N SER A 123 -3.09 7.07 -0.68
CA SER A 123 -4.41 7.38 -0.14
C SER A 123 -5.38 7.73 -1.28
N PRO A 124 -5.88 6.73 -2.03
CA PRO A 124 -6.69 6.97 -3.22
C PRO A 124 -8.02 7.67 -2.91
N LYS A 125 -8.57 7.46 -1.71
CA LYS A 125 -9.72 8.18 -1.18
C LYS A 125 -9.42 8.68 0.22
N ARG A 126 -10.10 9.75 0.62
CA ARG A 126 -9.95 10.35 1.96
C ARG A 126 -10.29 9.29 3.02
N GLY A 127 -9.32 9.01 3.90
CA GLY A 127 -9.51 8.05 4.99
C GLY A 127 -9.31 6.59 4.62
N THR A 128 -8.83 6.29 3.41
CA THR A 128 -8.40 4.94 3.00
C THR A 128 -6.94 4.96 2.59
N PHE A 129 -6.20 3.93 2.95
CA PHE A 129 -4.82 3.75 2.58
C PHE A 129 -4.67 2.44 1.78
N VAL A 130 -3.74 2.47 0.84
CA VAL A 130 -3.35 1.34 0.00
C VAL A 130 -1.86 1.15 0.13
N LEU A 131 -1.40 -0.09 0.18
CA LEU A 131 0.01 -0.42 0.18
C LEU A 131 0.59 -0.23 -1.23
N LEU A 132 1.70 0.52 -1.35
CA LEU A 132 2.46 0.66 -2.60
C LEU A 132 3.57 -0.38 -2.67
N PRO A 133 4.08 -0.76 -3.86
CA PRO A 133 5.11 -1.80 -4.02
C PRO A 133 6.38 -1.58 -3.16
N ASP A 134 6.72 -0.31 -2.90
CA ASP A 134 7.96 0.11 -2.24
C ASP A 134 7.87 0.12 -0.72
N TRP A 135 6.73 -0.31 -0.18
CA TRP A 135 6.51 -0.46 1.25
C TRP A 135 7.57 -1.33 1.94
N ARG A 136 8.23 -2.23 1.19
CA ARG A 136 9.28 -3.10 1.71
C ARG A 136 10.50 -2.32 2.20
N GLU A 137 10.73 -1.11 1.70
CA GLU A 137 11.78 -0.22 2.23
C GLU A 137 11.49 0.24 3.67
N ALA A 138 10.23 0.17 4.11
CA ALA A 138 9.86 0.44 5.49
C ALA A 138 10.25 -0.68 6.46
N LEU A 139 10.60 -1.87 5.94
CA LEU A 139 11.11 -2.99 6.73
C LEU A 139 12.58 -2.73 7.10
N LYS A 140 12.91 -2.92 8.37
CA LYS A 140 14.28 -2.92 8.87
C LYS A 140 14.58 -4.21 9.62
#